data_AF-A0A243RX52-F1
#
_entry.id   AF-A0A243RX52-F1
#
_cell.length_a   1.000
_cell.length_b   1.000
_cell.length_c   1.000
_cell.angle_alpha   90.00
_cell.angle_beta   90.00
_cell.angle_gamma   90.00
#
_symmetry.space_group_name_H-M   'P 1'
#
loop_
_entity.id
_entity.type
_entity.pdbx_description
1 polymer ?
#
loop_
_entity_poly.entity_id
_entity_poly.type
_entity_poly.pdbx_seq_one_letter_code
_entity_poly.pdbx_strand_id
1 'polypeptide(L)'
;MVSQPEGSRDGRPRFTAPCLLAGETRTTSADVTGLLRGGAVAWVSVEVPENITTPEGVEFRPHLFGATSFDGSLATTFKRAVTNVVCDNTMAAGLAERGQQVKIKHSKYSKLRLDEARDALSIVYAVADDFAQQVKRLCETTVTDRQWAAFLDELVPMPIDRGRSWTLAETKRESLNRLWRHDDRVAPWSGSGWGVLQAVNTHTHHEQTVRGACRAERNLLRAVTGGGVDDLDRETLHTLEKVLGRPVLAFVA
;
A
#
# COMPACT_ATOMS: atom_id res chain seq x y z
N MET A 1 28.46 -5.96 37.88
CA MET A 1 28.03 -4.88 38.78
C MET A 1 26.52 -4.83 38.69
N VAL A 2 25.84 -5.32 39.73
CA VAL A 2 24.39 -5.49 39.78
C VAL A 2 23.76 -4.15 40.12
N SER A 3 22.89 -3.63 39.26
CA SER A 3 22.05 -2.46 39.55
C SER A 3 20.66 -2.95 39.93
N GLN A 4 20.24 -2.67 41.16
CA GLN A 4 18.90 -2.97 41.66
C GLN A 4 17.83 -2.02 41.07
N PRO A 5 16.54 -2.43 41.03
CA PRO A 5 15.46 -1.62 40.48
C PRO A 5 14.85 -0.70 41.56
N GLU A 6 14.70 0.59 41.25
CA GLU A 6 13.86 1.50 42.03
C GLU A 6 12.37 1.23 41.76
N GLY A 7 11.60 1.05 42.83
CA GLY A 7 10.19 0.70 42.80
C GLY A 7 9.26 1.89 42.50
N SER A 8 8.34 1.72 41.55
CA SER A 8 7.23 2.63 41.29
C SER A 8 5.92 2.12 41.91
N ARG A 9 5.24 3.00 42.67
CA ARG A 9 4.04 2.76 43.51
C ARG A 9 2.69 2.60 42.80
N ASP A 10 2.64 2.15 41.56
CA ASP A 10 1.36 1.79 40.92
C ASP A 10 1.58 0.64 39.95
N GLY A 11 1.06 -0.54 40.31
CA GLY A 11 1.34 -1.85 39.71
C GLY A 11 0.75 -2.06 38.31
N ARG A 12 0.85 -1.06 37.43
CA ARG A 12 0.50 -1.18 36.01
C ARG A 12 1.78 -1.04 35.18
N PRO A 13 2.21 -2.09 34.46
CA PRO A 13 3.33 -1.95 33.54
C PRO A 13 2.95 -0.93 32.45
N ARG A 14 3.64 0.20 32.43
CA ARG A 14 3.65 1.11 31.27
C ARG A 14 4.43 0.42 30.17
N PHE A 15 3.74 -0.31 29.31
CA PHE A 15 4.29 -0.72 28.03
C PHE A 15 4.44 0.52 27.15
N THR A 16 5.58 1.22 27.25
CA THR A 16 6.12 1.94 26.09
C THR A 16 6.56 0.87 25.10
N ALA A 17 5.63 0.43 24.24
CA ALA A 17 5.89 -0.59 23.25
C ALA A 17 6.94 -0.06 22.25
N PRO A 18 8.15 -0.64 22.19
CA PRO A 18 8.98 -0.52 21.00
C PRO A 18 8.25 -1.28 19.88
N CYS A 19 8.37 -0.76 18.66
CA CYS A 19 7.79 -1.31 17.43
C CYS A 19 8.46 -2.65 17.04
N LEU A 20 8.38 -3.64 17.91
CA LEU A 20 8.88 -4.99 17.71
C LEU A 20 7.72 -5.86 17.22
N LEU A 21 7.79 -6.23 15.95
CA LEU A 21 7.04 -7.33 15.36
C LEU A 21 7.43 -8.61 16.13
N ALA A 22 6.70 -8.92 17.19
CA ALA A 22 6.88 -10.14 17.95
C ALA A 22 5.99 -11.24 17.36
N GLY A 23 6.61 -12.13 16.58
CA GLY A 23 5.99 -13.33 16.04
C GLY A 23 7.07 -14.27 15.52
N GLU A 24 7.20 -15.44 16.14
CA GLU A 24 8.16 -16.49 15.83
C GLU A 24 7.92 -17.02 14.40
N THR A 25 8.90 -16.84 13.51
CA THR A 25 8.81 -17.17 12.09
C THR A 25 9.08 -18.66 11.89
N ARG A 26 8.05 -19.45 11.54
CA ARG A 26 8.23 -20.79 10.97
C ARG A 26 8.10 -20.70 9.45
N THR A 27 9.23 -20.82 8.77
CA THR A 27 9.35 -20.63 7.32
C THR A 27 9.10 -21.92 6.56
N THR A 28 7.96 -21.98 5.90
CA THR A 28 7.71 -22.80 4.69
C THR A 28 6.59 -22.01 4.00
N SER A 29 6.91 -21.36 2.86
CA SER A 29 6.32 -20.08 2.38
C SER A 29 6.58 -18.90 3.32
N ALA A 30 6.87 -17.71 2.77
CA ALA A 30 7.15 -16.50 3.55
C ALA A 30 5.85 -15.93 4.14
N ASP A 31 5.22 -16.70 5.02
CA ASP A 31 3.96 -16.36 5.63
C ASP A 31 4.24 -15.51 6.86
N VAL A 32 3.84 -14.24 6.81
CA VAL A 32 4.04 -13.29 7.91
C VAL A 32 2.70 -13.03 8.57
N THR A 33 2.66 -13.11 9.89
CA THR A 33 1.46 -12.82 10.69
C THR A 33 1.80 -11.82 11.79
N GLY A 34 0.82 -11.03 12.22
CA GLY A 34 1.03 -10.08 13.29
C GLY A 34 -0.25 -9.48 13.84
N LEU A 35 -0.05 -8.63 14.84
CA LEU A 35 -1.11 -7.88 15.51
C LEU A 35 -0.89 -6.38 15.33
N LEU A 36 -1.98 -5.65 15.07
CA LEU A 36 -2.03 -4.19 14.88
C LEU A 36 -2.99 -3.58 15.91
N ARG A 37 -2.92 -2.25 16.11
CA ARG A 37 -3.78 -1.50 17.03
C ARG A 37 -3.81 -2.08 18.44
N GLY A 38 -2.63 -2.43 18.97
CA GLY A 38 -2.50 -2.99 20.31
C GLY A 38 -3.19 -4.34 20.50
N GLY A 39 -3.34 -5.14 19.44
CA GLY A 39 -3.95 -6.47 19.49
C GLY A 39 -5.39 -6.53 18.98
N ALA A 40 -6.01 -5.39 18.65
CA ALA A 40 -7.38 -5.36 18.17
C ALA A 40 -7.55 -5.94 16.75
N VAL A 41 -6.50 -5.95 15.93
CA VAL A 41 -6.53 -6.46 14.56
C VAL A 41 -5.42 -7.49 14.36
N ALA A 42 -5.77 -8.68 13.89
CA ALA A 42 -4.82 -9.69 13.45
C ALA A 42 -4.73 -9.71 11.92
N TRP A 43 -3.53 -9.95 11.41
CA TRP A 43 -3.29 -10.05 9.97
C TRP A 43 -2.36 -11.22 9.62
N VAL A 44 -2.44 -11.63 8.36
CA VAL A 44 -1.55 -12.60 7.72
C VAL A 44 -1.27 -12.15 6.28
N SER A 45 -0.05 -12.32 5.81
CA SER A 45 0.34 -12.21 4.40
C SER A 45 0.92 -13.54 3.95
N VAL A 46 0.49 -13.98 2.78
CA VAL A 46 1.01 -15.17 2.09
C VAL A 46 1.55 -14.72 0.75
N GLU A 47 2.87 -14.78 0.58
CA GLU A 47 3.56 -14.33 -0.63
C GLU A 47 3.93 -15.50 -1.54
N VAL A 48 3.91 -15.26 -2.85
CA VAL A 48 4.56 -16.20 -3.78
C VAL A 48 6.09 -16.12 -3.59
N PRO A 49 6.81 -17.25 -3.65
CA PRO A 49 8.24 -17.28 -3.32
C PRO A 49 9.14 -16.62 -4.37
N GLU A 50 8.69 -16.50 -5.61
CA GLU A 50 9.49 -15.98 -6.72
C GLU A 50 9.05 -14.57 -7.12
N ASN A 51 10.03 -13.68 -7.30
CA ASN A 51 9.80 -12.34 -7.84
C ASN A 51 9.51 -12.45 -9.35
N ILE A 52 8.54 -11.67 -9.82
CA ILE A 52 8.19 -11.57 -11.24
C ILE A 52 8.79 -10.27 -11.77
N THR A 53 9.61 -10.37 -12.82
CA THR A 53 10.23 -9.21 -13.47
C THR A 53 9.59 -8.99 -14.83
N THR A 54 9.07 -7.77 -15.04
CA THR A 54 8.53 -7.34 -16.33
C THR A 54 9.65 -6.94 -17.31
N PRO A 55 9.40 -6.97 -18.64
CA PRO A 55 10.35 -6.46 -19.63
C PRO A 55 10.76 -4.99 -19.41
N GLU A 56 9.91 -4.20 -18.77
CA GLU A 56 10.13 -2.79 -18.42
C GLU A 56 11.00 -2.61 -17.15
N GLY A 57 11.52 -3.71 -16.60
CA GLY A 57 12.42 -3.70 -15.44
C GLY A 57 11.72 -3.59 -14.09
N VAL A 58 10.39 -3.63 -14.05
CA VAL A 58 9.63 -3.62 -12.79
C VAL A 58 9.60 -5.02 -12.20
N GLU A 59 10.06 -5.14 -10.97
CA GLU A 59 10.07 -6.38 -10.19
C GLU A 59 8.97 -6.34 -9.12
N PHE A 60 8.11 -7.36 -9.08
CA PHE A 60 6.98 -7.39 -8.17
C PHE A 60 6.66 -8.79 -7.62
N ARG A 61 5.99 -8.83 -6.47
CA ARG A 61 5.50 -10.06 -5.83
C ARG A 61 4.00 -10.00 -5.52
N PRO A 62 3.18 -10.82 -6.20
CA PRO A 62 1.80 -11.06 -5.80
C PRO A 62 1.73 -11.70 -4.40
N HIS A 63 0.79 -11.25 -3.59
CA HIS A 63 0.53 -11.85 -2.28
C HIS A 63 -0.91 -11.65 -1.85
N LEU A 64 -1.35 -12.52 -0.94
CA LEU A 64 -2.67 -12.46 -0.33
C LEU A 64 -2.56 -11.96 1.11
N PHE A 65 -3.23 -10.85 1.40
CA PHE A 65 -3.47 -10.41 2.76
C PHE A 65 -4.78 -10.96 3.31
N GLY A 66 -4.75 -11.46 4.54
CA GLY A 66 -5.91 -11.70 5.37
C GLY A 66 -5.85 -10.82 6.61
N ALA A 67 -6.96 -10.23 7.02
CA ALA A 67 -7.06 -9.55 8.31
C ALA A 67 -8.43 -9.68 8.94
N THR A 68 -8.47 -9.68 10.27
CA THR A 68 -9.70 -9.69 11.06
C THR A 68 -9.53 -8.83 12.29
N SER A 69 -10.62 -8.21 12.76
CA SER A 69 -10.63 -7.52 14.05
C SER A 69 -11.28 -8.36 15.14
N PHE A 70 -10.93 -8.07 16.39
CA PHE A 70 -11.60 -8.56 17.59
C PHE A 70 -12.49 -7.50 18.25
N ASP A 71 -12.37 -6.23 17.82
CA ASP A 71 -13.13 -5.08 18.32
C ASP A 71 -14.30 -4.68 17.40
N GLY A 72 -14.52 -5.42 16.32
CA GLY A 72 -15.58 -5.14 15.34
C GLY A 72 -15.25 -4.02 14.34
N SER A 73 -14.04 -3.46 14.37
CA SER A 73 -13.61 -2.41 13.44
C SER A 73 -13.38 -2.92 12.01
N LEU A 74 -13.17 -4.23 11.83
CA LEU A 74 -12.88 -4.88 10.56
C LEU A 74 -13.53 -6.26 10.47
N ALA A 75 -14.31 -6.48 9.40
CA ALA A 75 -14.75 -7.81 9.00
C ALA A 75 -13.55 -8.68 8.60
N THR A 76 -13.65 -10.00 8.70
CA THR A 76 -12.60 -10.88 8.15
C THR A 76 -12.47 -10.60 6.65
N THR A 77 -11.34 -10.03 6.25
CA THR A 77 -11.09 -9.50 4.91
C THR A 77 -9.91 -10.22 4.30
N PHE A 78 -10.11 -10.78 3.12
CA PHE A 78 -9.02 -11.28 2.28
C PHE A 78 -8.86 -10.34 1.09
N LYS A 79 -7.62 -9.97 0.76
CA LYS A 79 -7.31 -9.01 -0.28
C LYS A 79 -6.06 -9.41 -1.05
N ARG A 80 -6.13 -9.28 -2.37
CA ARG A 80 -5.00 -9.44 -3.27
C ARG A 80 -4.21 -8.14 -3.32
N ALA A 81 -2.90 -8.22 -3.17
CA ALA A 81 -1.99 -7.09 -3.28
C ALA A 81 -0.72 -7.51 -4.01
N VAL A 82 0.02 -6.52 -4.47
CA VAL A 82 1.31 -6.71 -5.13
C VAL A 82 2.33 -5.83 -4.41
N THR A 83 3.47 -6.41 -4.04
CA THR A 83 4.60 -5.64 -3.52
C THR A 83 5.50 -5.29 -4.70
N ASN A 84 5.69 -4.01 -5.00
CA ASN A 84 6.78 -3.58 -5.87
C ASN A 84 8.09 -3.72 -5.10
N VAL A 85 8.94 -4.64 -5.52
CA VAL A 85 10.13 -5.07 -4.78
C VAL A 85 11.15 -3.93 -4.65
N VAL A 86 11.28 -3.10 -5.68
CA VAL A 86 12.28 -2.01 -5.72
C VAL A 86 12.11 -1.02 -4.57
N CYS A 87 10.89 -0.85 -4.07
CA CYS A 87 10.54 0.13 -3.06
C CYS A 87 9.79 -0.47 -1.87
N ASP A 88 9.54 -1.77 -1.84
CA ASP A 88 8.68 -2.44 -0.86
C ASP A 88 7.30 -1.75 -0.72
N ASN A 89 6.75 -1.30 -1.86
CA ASN A 89 5.47 -0.61 -1.89
C ASN A 89 4.35 -1.63 -2.05
N THR A 90 3.39 -1.62 -1.14
CA THR A 90 2.15 -2.39 -1.32
C THR A 90 1.22 -1.64 -2.27
N MET A 91 0.83 -2.29 -3.36
CA MET A 91 -0.07 -1.78 -4.39
C MET A 91 -1.29 -2.68 -4.55
N ALA A 92 -2.35 -2.13 -5.13
CA ALA A 92 -3.51 -2.92 -5.52
C ALA A 92 -3.13 -3.93 -6.62
N ALA A 93 -3.54 -5.18 -6.44
CA ALA A 93 -3.33 -6.25 -7.44
C ALA A 93 -4.08 -6.00 -8.77
N GLY A 94 -5.20 -5.28 -8.73
CA GLY A 94 -5.93 -4.83 -9.91
C GLY A 94 -6.08 -3.32 -9.89
N LEU A 95 -5.14 -2.59 -10.48
CA LEU A 95 -5.15 -1.13 -10.55
C LEU A 95 -6.39 -0.60 -11.31
N ALA A 96 -6.91 -1.39 -12.25
CA ALA A 96 -8.10 -1.07 -13.03
C ALA A 96 -9.43 -1.62 -12.43
N GLU A 97 -9.37 -2.54 -11.47
CA GLU A 97 -10.56 -3.29 -11.04
C GLU A 97 -11.16 -2.79 -9.72
N ARG A 98 -12.42 -3.16 -9.46
CA ARG A 98 -13.09 -2.97 -8.17
C ARG A 98 -13.44 -4.33 -7.58
N GLY A 99 -13.37 -4.46 -6.25
CA GLY A 99 -13.91 -5.64 -5.57
C GLY A 99 -12.95 -6.82 -5.42
N GLN A 100 -11.63 -6.61 -5.52
CA GLN A 100 -10.64 -7.66 -5.25
C GLN A 100 -10.51 -8.07 -3.76
N GLN A 101 -11.50 -7.71 -2.94
CA GLN A 101 -11.55 -8.01 -1.50
C GLN A 101 -12.76 -8.87 -1.18
N VAL A 102 -12.53 -9.99 -0.51
CA VAL A 102 -13.60 -10.83 0.06
C VAL A 102 -13.79 -10.42 1.51
N LYS A 103 -14.99 -9.95 1.86
CA LYS A 103 -15.34 -9.50 3.22
C LYS A 103 -16.39 -10.41 3.84
N ILE A 104 -16.00 -11.11 4.89
CA ILE A 104 -16.86 -11.98 5.68
C ILE A 104 -17.22 -11.26 6.97
N LYS A 105 -18.48 -10.79 7.07
CA LYS A 105 -18.98 -10.11 8.25
C LYS A 105 -19.06 -11.07 9.44
N HIS A 106 -18.61 -10.62 10.61
CA HIS A 106 -18.78 -11.37 11.85
C HIS A 106 -20.26 -11.38 12.23
N SER A 107 -20.86 -12.57 12.25
CA SER A 107 -22.24 -12.74 12.73
C SER A 107 -22.34 -14.05 13.51
N LYS A 108 -23.37 -14.16 14.37
CA LYS A 108 -23.66 -15.40 15.10
C LYS A 108 -23.86 -16.63 14.19
N TYR A 109 -24.10 -16.40 12.90
CA TYR A 109 -24.29 -17.43 11.88
C TYR A 109 -23.13 -17.52 10.88
N SER A 110 -22.02 -16.80 11.11
CA SER A 110 -20.82 -16.88 10.27
C SER A 110 -20.13 -18.23 10.48
N LYS A 111 -20.60 -19.26 9.77
CA LYS A 111 -19.79 -20.45 9.54
C LYS A 111 -18.59 -20.02 8.70
N LEU A 112 -17.41 -20.54 9.01
CA LEU A 112 -16.21 -20.33 8.21
C LEU A 112 -16.53 -20.80 6.77
N ARG A 113 -16.84 -19.87 5.87
CA ARG A 113 -17.17 -20.18 4.47
C ARG A 113 -15.85 -20.49 3.75
N LEU A 114 -15.31 -21.67 4.01
CA LEU A 114 -14.05 -22.16 3.45
C LEU A 114 -14.02 -22.10 1.93
N ASP A 115 -15.18 -22.29 1.29
CA ASP A 115 -15.32 -22.15 -0.16
C ASP A 115 -15.07 -20.70 -0.62
N GLU A 116 -15.59 -19.69 0.08
CA GLU A 116 -15.32 -18.27 -0.23
C GLU A 116 -13.83 -17.91 -0.01
N ALA A 117 -13.20 -18.51 1.01
CA ALA A 117 -11.77 -18.33 1.26
C ALA A 117 -10.90 -19.06 0.21
N ARG A 118 -11.34 -20.23 -0.27
CA ARG A 118 -10.68 -21.01 -1.33
C ARG A 118 -10.83 -20.36 -2.70
N ASP A 119 -11.99 -19.77 -2.97
CA ASP A 119 -12.21 -18.93 -4.15
C ASP A 119 -11.28 -17.71 -4.10
N ALA A 120 -11.11 -17.06 -2.94
CA ALA A 120 -10.16 -15.96 -2.79
C ALA A 120 -8.69 -16.36 -3.05
N LEU A 121 -8.29 -17.56 -2.65
CA LEU A 121 -6.93 -18.11 -2.83
C LEU A 121 -6.64 -18.51 -4.29
N SER A 122 -7.64 -19.00 -5.02
CA SER A 122 -7.47 -19.49 -6.40
C SER A 122 -7.18 -18.39 -7.42
N ILE A 123 -7.17 -17.13 -6.98
CA ILE A 123 -7.07 -15.94 -7.84
C ILE A 123 -5.63 -15.36 -7.87
N VAL A 124 -4.72 -15.81 -6.99
CA VAL A 124 -3.37 -15.20 -6.85
C VAL A 124 -2.53 -15.33 -8.12
N TYR A 125 -2.64 -16.43 -8.87
CA TYR A 125 -1.84 -16.62 -10.10
C TYR A 125 -2.34 -15.77 -11.28
N ALA A 126 -3.65 -15.53 -11.40
CA ALA A 126 -4.21 -14.66 -12.44
C ALA A 126 -3.78 -13.18 -12.25
N VAL A 127 -3.55 -12.76 -11.00
CA VAL A 127 -3.07 -11.40 -10.68
C VAL A 127 -1.74 -11.08 -11.34
N ALA A 128 -0.84 -12.04 -11.45
CA ALA A 128 0.51 -11.79 -11.94
C ALA A 128 0.51 -11.27 -13.39
N ASP A 129 -0.20 -11.97 -14.27
CA ASP A 129 -0.28 -11.63 -15.69
C ASP A 129 -1.05 -10.32 -15.90
N ASP A 130 -2.17 -10.14 -15.20
CA ASP A 130 -2.97 -8.91 -15.28
C ASP A 130 -2.17 -7.69 -14.80
N PHE A 131 -1.44 -7.85 -13.70
CA PHE A 131 -0.61 -6.79 -13.14
C PHE A 131 0.56 -6.45 -14.08
N ALA A 132 1.26 -7.45 -14.62
CA ALA A 132 2.33 -7.25 -15.59
C ALA A 132 1.85 -6.48 -16.83
N GLN A 133 0.66 -6.81 -17.35
CA GLN A 133 0.06 -6.08 -18.47
C GLN A 133 -0.32 -4.64 -18.11
N GLN A 134 -0.79 -4.39 -16.89
CA GLN A 134 -1.09 -3.03 -16.41
C GLN A 134 0.19 -2.20 -16.27
N VAL A 135 1.25 -2.77 -15.70
CA VAL A 135 2.58 -2.15 -15.61
C VAL A 135 3.08 -1.77 -17.00
N LYS A 136 3.07 -2.72 -17.95
CA LYS A 136 3.47 -2.46 -19.33
C LYS A 136 2.73 -1.28 -19.94
N ARG A 137 1.39 -1.24 -19.86
CA ARG A 137 0.59 -0.13 -20.39
C ARG A 137 0.93 1.21 -19.75
N LEU A 138 1.18 1.22 -18.44
CA LEU A 138 1.57 2.43 -17.72
C LEU A 138 2.97 2.89 -18.09
N CYS A 139 3.91 1.98 -18.32
CA CYS A 139 5.25 2.29 -18.84
C CYS A 139 5.20 2.85 -20.27
N GLU A 140 4.32 2.32 -21.13
CA GLU A 140 4.10 2.81 -22.50
C GLU A 140 3.35 4.17 -22.54
N THR A 141 2.70 4.55 -21.43
CA THR A 141 1.99 5.84 -21.33
C THR A 141 2.98 6.97 -21.08
N THR A 142 3.35 7.71 -22.12
CA THR A 142 4.24 8.88 -22.00
C THR A 142 3.64 10.01 -21.17
N VAL A 143 4.43 10.55 -20.24
CA VAL A 143 4.13 11.72 -19.40
C VAL A 143 5.26 12.73 -19.54
N THR A 144 4.99 13.85 -20.20
CA THR A 144 5.97 14.96 -20.33
C THR A 144 6.16 15.72 -19.02
N ASP A 145 7.26 16.46 -18.87
CA ASP A 145 7.47 17.33 -17.70
C ASP A 145 6.35 18.35 -17.49
N ARG A 146 5.74 18.83 -18.58
CA ARG A 146 4.58 19.72 -18.52
C ARG A 146 3.35 19.01 -17.96
N GLN A 147 3.11 17.77 -18.37
CA GLN A 147 2.02 16.95 -17.83
C GLN A 147 2.30 16.55 -16.38
N TRP A 148 3.54 16.27 -16.01
CA TRP A 148 3.93 16.05 -14.62
C TRP A 148 3.66 17.28 -13.74
N ALA A 149 4.02 18.48 -14.20
CA ALA A 149 3.71 19.72 -13.50
C ALA A 149 2.19 19.91 -13.34
N ALA A 150 1.41 19.70 -14.40
CA ALA A 150 -0.06 19.75 -14.35
C ALA A 150 -0.66 18.69 -13.42
N PHE A 151 -0.07 17.51 -13.36
CA PHE A 151 -0.45 16.46 -12.43
C PHE A 151 -0.21 16.87 -10.97
N LEU A 152 0.91 17.50 -10.66
CA LEU A 152 1.14 18.07 -9.32
C LEU A 152 0.17 19.20 -8.99
N ASP A 153 -0.26 19.98 -9.99
CA ASP A 153 -1.28 21.00 -9.84
C ASP A 153 -2.63 20.45 -9.41
N GLU A 154 -3.03 19.32 -9.99
CA GLU A 154 -4.26 18.63 -9.65
C GLU A 154 -4.15 17.84 -8.34
N LEU A 155 -3.05 17.11 -8.11
CA LEU A 155 -2.87 16.26 -6.94
C LEU A 155 -2.67 17.05 -5.64
N VAL A 156 -1.95 18.17 -5.71
CA VAL A 156 -1.58 18.98 -4.54
C VAL A 156 -1.80 20.46 -4.86
N PRO A 157 -3.04 20.94 -4.96
CA PRO A 157 -3.31 22.34 -5.35
C PRO A 157 -2.69 23.32 -4.34
N MET A 158 -2.07 24.40 -4.86
CA MET A 158 -1.46 25.42 -4.02
C MET A 158 -2.55 26.32 -3.40
N PRO A 159 -2.59 26.47 -2.06
CA PRO A 159 -3.48 27.43 -1.40
C PRO A 159 -3.16 28.87 -1.82
N ILE A 160 -4.20 29.71 -1.92
CA ILE A 160 -4.07 31.14 -2.21
C ILE A 160 -3.32 31.85 -1.07
N ASP A 161 -3.74 31.59 0.16
CA ASP A 161 -3.18 32.23 1.34
C ASP A 161 -1.86 31.58 1.75
N ARG A 162 -0.88 32.44 2.03
CA ARG A 162 0.41 32.01 2.58
C ARG A 162 0.22 31.63 4.05
N GLY A 163 0.68 30.43 4.41
CA GLY A 163 0.57 29.91 5.76
C GLY A 163 0.95 28.44 5.83
N ARG A 164 0.56 27.76 6.91
CA ARG A 164 0.91 26.35 7.16
C ARG A 164 0.46 25.42 6.04
N SER A 165 -0.75 25.60 5.51
CA SER A 165 -1.29 24.80 4.40
C SER A 165 -0.44 24.96 3.13
N TRP A 166 -0.02 26.20 2.83
CA TRP A 166 0.86 26.50 1.71
C TRP A 166 2.21 25.78 1.84
N THR A 167 2.86 25.87 3.01
CA THR A 167 4.13 25.20 3.27
C THR A 167 4.01 23.68 3.14
N LEU A 168 2.92 23.08 3.65
CA LEU A 168 2.69 21.64 3.53
C LEU A 168 2.52 21.20 2.06
N ALA A 169 1.80 21.97 1.26
CA ALA A 169 1.62 21.71 -0.17
C ALA A 169 2.95 21.83 -0.92
N GLU A 170 3.72 22.89 -0.65
CA GLU A 170 5.03 23.13 -1.25
C GLU A 170 5.99 21.97 -0.95
N THR A 171 6.17 21.61 0.34
CA THR A 171 7.04 20.51 0.76
C THR A 171 6.63 19.18 0.13
N LYS A 172 5.33 18.91 0.01
CA LYS A 172 4.85 17.69 -0.66
C LYS A 172 5.21 17.67 -2.15
N ARG A 173 5.04 18.80 -2.86
CA ARG A 173 5.42 18.92 -4.27
C ARG A 173 6.93 18.81 -4.47
N GLU A 174 7.74 19.41 -3.60
CA GLU A 174 9.20 19.29 -3.63
C GLU A 174 9.64 17.84 -3.45
N SER A 175 9.06 17.12 -2.48
CA SER A 175 9.31 15.69 -2.26
C SER A 175 8.96 14.87 -3.50
N LEU A 176 7.77 15.06 -4.08
CA LEU A 176 7.36 14.35 -5.29
C LEU A 176 8.27 14.67 -6.49
N ASN A 177 8.68 15.92 -6.67
CA ASN A 177 9.62 16.30 -7.72
C ASN A 177 11.00 15.67 -7.53
N ARG A 178 11.50 15.61 -6.29
CA ARG A 178 12.78 14.95 -5.98
C ARG A 178 12.69 13.46 -6.29
N LEU A 179 11.59 12.80 -5.89
CA LEU A 179 11.33 11.41 -6.22
C LEU A 179 11.34 11.19 -7.73
N TRP A 180 10.54 11.96 -8.46
CA TRP A 180 10.41 11.87 -9.93
C TRP A 180 11.75 12.00 -10.67
N ARG A 181 12.63 12.92 -10.24
CA ARG A 181 13.85 13.26 -10.97
C ARG A 181 15.09 12.49 -10.55
N HIS A 182 15.16 12.06 -9.29
CA HIS A 182 16.45 11.68 -8.69
C HIS A 182 16.42 10.43 -7.82
N ASP A 183 15.24 9.89 -7.47
CA ASP A 183 15.17 8.72 -6.60
C ASP A 183 15.20 7.44 -7.44
N ASP A 184 16.13 6.53 -7.14
CA ASP A 184 16.32 5.28 -7.90
C ASP A 184 15.06 4.39 -7.92
N ARG A 185 14.14 4.58 -6.99
CA ARG A 185 12.87 3.84 -6.93
C ARG A 185 11.84 4.34 -7.94
N VAL A 186 12.04 5.51 -8.53
CA VAL A 186 11.05 6.23 -9.37
C VAL A 186 11.67 6.72 -10.68
N ALA A 187 12.83 7.38 -10.60
CA ALA A 187 13.52 8.03 -11.71
C ALA A 187 13.75 7.12 -12.93
N PRO A 188 14.05 5.81 -12.80
CA PRO A 188 14.17 4.92 -13.96
C PRO A 188 12.91 4.84 -14.84
N TRP A 189 11.75 5.10 -14.26
CA TRP A 189 10.46 5.13 -14.96
C TRP A 189 9.87 6.53 -15.09
N SER A 190 10.67 7.58 -14.79
CA SER A 190 10.29 8.95 -15.07
C SER A 190 9.97 9.12 -16.56
N GLY A 191 8.97 9.95 -16.85
CA GLY A 191 8.43 10.10 -18.20
C GLY A 191 7.32 9.11 -18.57
N SER A 192 6.91 8.24 -17.65
CA SER A 192 5.82 7.26 -17.86
C SER A 192 4.69 7.38 -16.83
N GLY A 193 3.51 6.84 -17.16
CA GLY A 193 2.40 6.70 -16.21
C GLY A 193 2.74 5.81 -15.02
N TRP A 194 3.61 4.82 -15.22
CA TRP A 194 4.12 3.98 -14.12
C TRP A 194 4.97 4.80 -13.15
N GLY A 195 5.85 5.65 -13.67
CA GLY A 195 6.63 6.58 -12.85
C GLY A 195 5.75 7.50 -12.00
N VAL A 196 4.60 7.93 -12.51
CA VAL A 196 3.65 8.80 -11.77
C VAL A 196 3.07 8.04 -10.58
N LEU A 197 2.56 6.83 -10.83
CA LEU A 197 2.02 5.96 -9.79
C LEU A 197 3.08 5.65 -8.73
N GLN A 198 4.28 5.29 -9.18
CA GLN A 198 5.42 4.96 -8.35
C GLN A 198 5.88 6.15 -7.47
N ALA A 199 5.86 7.38 -7.99
CA ALA A 199 6.21 8.58 -7.24
C ALA A 199 5.24 8.83 -6.07
N VAL A 200 3.94 8.77 -6.34
CA VAL A 200 2.90 8.98 -5.30
C VAL A 200 2.94 7.86 -4.28
N ASN A 201 3.01 6.61 -4.74
CA ASN A 201 3.03 5.46 -3.87
C ASN A 201 4.28 5.46 -2.96
N THR A 202 5.46 5.77 -3.52
CA THR A 202 6.72 5.89 -2.76
C THR A 202 6.67 7.03 -1.74
N HIS A 203 6.17 8.21 -2.11
CA HIS A 203 5.98 9.30 -1.16
C HIS A 203 5.11 8.86 0.02
N THR A 204 3.97 8.25 -0.28
CA THR A 204 3.02 7.83 0.74
C THR A 204 3.57 6.73 1.66
N HIS A 205 4.25 5.72 1.11
CA HIS A 205 4.77 4.61 1.90
C HIS A 205 6.01 4.99 2.71
N HIS A 206 6.85 5.91 2.23
CA HIS A 206 8.16 6.16 2.82
C HIS A 206 8.36 7.55 3.44
N GLU A 207 7.74 8.59 2.88
CA GLU A 207 8.04 9.99 3.24
C GLU A 207 6.90 10.68 3.98
N GLN A 208 5.66 10.29 3.71
CA GLN A 208 4.52 10.82 4.43
C GLN A 208 4.64 10.42 5.91
N THR A 209 4.43 11.37 6.82
CA THR A 209 4.37 11.11 8.26
C THR A 209 2.93 11.24 8.74
N VAL A 210 2.51 10.35 9.64
CA VAL A 210 1.17 10.39 10.24
C VAL A 210 1.32 10.41 11.74
N ARG A 211 0.70 11.39 12.40
CA ARG A 211 0.79 11.54 13.85
C ARG A 211 0.20 10.31 14.54
N GLY A 212 0.97 9.72 15.44
CA GLY A 212 0.51 8.61 16.28
C GLY A 212 0.50 7.24 15.59
N ALA A 213 1.14 7.10 14.43
CA ALA A 213 1.30 5.80 13.77
C ALA A 213 2.76 5.61 13.30
N CYS A 214 3.32 4.42 13.53
CA CYS A 214 4.60 4.08 12.91
C CYS A 214 4.37 3.73 11.42
N ARG A 215 5.42 3.90 10.59
CA ARG A 215 5.34 3.68 9.14
C ARG A 215 4.87 2.26 8.80
N ALA A 216 5.47 1.25 9.44
CA ALA A 216 5.18 -0.15 9.16
C ALA A 216 3.73 -0.52 9.51
N GLU A 217 3.27 -0.18 10.73
CA GLU A 217 1.88 -0.43 11.15
C GLU A 217 0.89 0.33 10.26
N ARG A 218 1.19 1.58 9.89
CA ARG A 218 0.34 2.35 8.97
C ARG A 218 0.24 1.69 7.60
N ASN A 219 1.37 1.29 7.00
CA ASN A 219 1.38 0.68 5.67
C ASN A 219 0.59 -0.64 5.69
N LEU A 220 0.83 -1.49 6.71
CA LEU A 220 0.06 -2.72 6.90
C LEU A 220 -1.44 -2.44 7.10
N LEU A 221 -1.80 -1.47 7.94
CA LEU A 221 -3.19 -1.07 8.13
C LEU A 221 -3.84 -0.62 6.81
N ARG A 222 -3.14 0.15 5.97
CA ARG A 222 -3.66 0.57 4.65
C ARG A 222 -3.81 -0.59 3.67
N ALA A 223 -2.92 -1.58 3.76
CA ALA A 223 -3.00 -2.79 2.95
C ALA A 223 -4.23 -3.62 3.30
N VAL A 224 -4.50 -3.80 4.60
CA VAL A 224 -5.55 -4.71 5.09
C VAL A 224 -6.92 -4.05 5.30
N THR A 225 -6.98 -2.73 5.48
CA THR A 225 -8.24 -2.00 5.60
C THR A 225 -8.74 -1.59 4.21
N GLY A 226 -10.04 -1.74 3.98
CA GLY A 226 -10.65 -1.43 2.68
C GLY A 226 -10.41 0.04 2.30
N GLY A 227 -9.96 0.27 1.06
CA GLY A 227 -9.76 1.59 0.47
C GLY A 227 -8.35 2.17 0.60
N GLY A 228 -7.51 1.72 1.53
CA GLY A 228 -6.24 2.43 1.83
C GLY A 228 -5.24 2.52 0.66
N VAL A 229 -4.87 1.39 0.09
CA VAL A 229 -3.96 1.30 -1.07
C VAL A 229 -4.73 1.43 -2.38
N ASP A 230 -5.91 0.81 -2.47
CA ASP A 230 -6.71 0.79 -3.72
C ASP A 230 -7.21 2.18 -4.10
N ASP A 231 -7.62 3.00 -3.11
CA ASP A 231 -8.10 4.35 -3.39
C ASP A 231 -6.92 5.27 -3.75
N LEU A 232 -5.73 5.07 -3.15
CA LEU A 232 -4.53 5.83 -3.48
C LEU A 232 -4.12 5.62 -4.94
N ASP A 233 -3.99 4.35 -5.34
CA ASP A 233 -3.56 3.99 -6.69
C ASP A 233 -4.63 4.47 -7.71
N ARG A 234 -5.92 4.29 -7.39
CA ARG A 234 -7.03 4.75 -8.23
C ARG A 234 -7.10 6.28 -8.37
N GLU A 235 -7.00 7.02 -7.28
CA GLU A 235 -7.02 8.48 -7.28
C GLU A 235 -5.84 9.04 -8.08
N THR A 236 -4.67 8.41 -7.95
CA THR A 236 -3.47 8.75 -8.71
C THR A 236 -3.69 8.57 -10.21
N LEU A 237 -4.20 7.40 -10.62
CA LEU A 237 -4.48 7.11 -12.02
C LEU A 237 -5.59 8.00 -12.58
N HIS A 238 -6.66 8.23 -11.82
CA HIS A 238 -7.74 9.13 -12.23
C HIS A 238 -7.25 10.57 -12.45
N THR A 239 -6.39 11.06 -11.56
CA THR A 239 -5.77 12.39 -11.69
C THR A 239 -4.89 12.45 -12.94
N LEU A 240 -4.14 11.38 -13.22
CA LEU A 240 -3.34 11.30 -14.44
C LEU A 240 -4.21 11.28 -15.71
N GLU A 241 -5.30 10.52 -15.73
CA GLU A 241 -6.25 10.48 -16.85
C GLU A 241 -6.85 11.85 -17.14
N LYS A 242 -7.20 12.60 -16.09
CA LYS A 242 -7.70 13.98 -16.23
C LYS A 242 -6.67 14.88 -16.93
N VAL A 243 -5.41 14.77 -16.55
CA VAL A 243 -4.31 15.56 -17.15
C VAL A 243 -4.00 15.15 -18.59
N LEU A 244 -4.07 13.85 -18.88
CA LEU A 244 -3.80 13.32 -20.22
C LEU A 244 -5.00 13.44 -21.18
N GLY A 245 -6.21 13.66 -20.65
CA GLY A 245 -7.44 13.72 -21.44
C GLY A 245 -7.85 12.37 -22.05
N ARG A 246 -7.33 11.25 -21.53
CA ARG A 246 -7.60 9.89 -22.02
C ARG A 246 -7.39 8.86 -20.90
N PRO A 247 -8.05 7.69 -20.97
CA PRO A 247 -7.81 6.61 -20.02
C PRO A 247 -6.37 6.07 -20.12
N VAL A 248 -5.78 5.68 -18.98
CA VAL A 248 -4.42 5.10 -18.91
C VAL A 248 -4.44 3.59 -18.73
N LEU A 249 -5.54 3.06 -18.18
CA LEU A 249 -5.83 1.63 -18.13
C LEU A 249 -7.23 1.39 -18.68
N ALA A 250 -7.40 0.31 -19.44
CA ALA A 250 -8.73 -0.19 -19.78
C ALA A 250 -9.31 -0.90 -18.55
N PHE A 251 -10.57 -0.61 -18.22
CA PHE A 251 -11.32 -1.45 -17.29
C PHE A 251 -11.49 -2.82 -17.95
N VAL A 252 -10.89 -3.86 -17.36
CA VAL A 252 -11.29 -5.23 -17.66
C VAL A 252 -12.65 -5.39 -16.98
N ALA A 253 -13.69 -5.61 -17.79
CA ALA A 253 -15.06 -5.77 -17.34
C ALA A 253 -15.28 -7.12 -16.64
#